data_AF-A0A2S8CIG7-F1
#
_entry.id   AF-A0A2S8CIG7-F1
#
_cell.length_a   1.000
_cell.length_b   1.000
_cell.length_c   1.000
_cell.angle_alpha   90.00
_cell.angle_beta   90.00
_cell.angle_gamma   90.00
#
_symmetry.space_group_name_H-M   'P 1'
#
loop_
_entity.id
_entity.type
_entity.pdbx_description
1 polymer ?
#
loop_
_entity_poly.entity_id
_entity_poly.type
_entity_poly.pdbx_seq_one_letter_code
_entity_poly.pdbx_strand_id
1 'polypeptide(L)'
;MPWPKNLRQLKAFSTWPANYRFAYVMDIVGIFVCLGFFLFGNQPAEGRVLLGLGFIVCLALGFLMPGWALNEEEEKAKRAWRK
;
A
#
# COMPACT_ATOMS: atom_id res chain seq x y z
N MET A 1 1.58 -23.10 0.14
CA MET A 1 2.63 -22.19 0.65
C MET A 1 2.05 -21.34 1.77
N PRO A 2 2.69 -21.27 2.96
CA PRO A 2 2.23 -20.35 4.00
C PRO A 2 2.41 -18.90 3.53
N TRP A 3 1.38 -18.08 3.71
CA TRP A 3 1.43 -16.66 3.37
C TRP A 3 2.60 -15.97 4.11
N PRO A 4 3.33 -15.05 3.45
CA PRO A 4 4.43 -14.33 4.09
C PRO A 4 3.91 -13.57 5.31
N LYS A 5 4.72 -13.56 6.38
CA LYS A 5 4.31 -13.05 7.72
C LYS A 5 3.69 -11.66 7.67
N ASN A 6 4.19 -10.79 6.78
CA ASN A 6 3.70 -9.43 6.59
C ASN A 6 2.22 -9.42 6.18
N LEU A 7 1.81 -10.28 5.25
CA LEU A 7 0.45 -10.33 4.72
C LEU A 7 -0.56 -10.98 5.69
N ARG A 8 -0.10 -11.57 6.80
CA ARG A 8 -0.99 -12.18 7.80
C ARG A 8 -1.88 -11.13 8.48
N GLN A 9 -1.38 -9.90 8.60
CA GLN A 9 -2.09 -8.76 9.16
C GLN A 9 -3.26 -8.27 8.30
N LEU A 10 -3.32 -8.63 7.01
CA LEU A 10 -4.47 -8.30 6.16
C LEU A 10 -5.78 -8.95 6.63
N LYS A 11 -5.71 -10.05 7.37
CA LYS A 11 -6.90 -10.64 8.01
C LYS A 11 -7.56 -9.69 9.02
N ALA A 12 -6.78 -8.79 9.59
CA ALA A 12 -7.21 -7.76 10.51
C ALA A 12 -7.34 -6.38 9.83
N PHE A 13 -7.46 -6.33 8.50
CA PHE A 13 -7.55 -5.06 7.77
C PHE A 13 -8.70 -4.16 8.27
N SER A 14 -9.83 -4.73 8.70
CA SER A 14 -10.95 -3.98 9.28
C SER A 14 -10.62 -3.28 10.60
N THR A 15 -9.62 -3.77 11.35
CA THR A 15 -9.18 -3.22 12.64
C THR A 15 -8.04 -2.22 12.49
N TRP A 16 -7.60 -1.94 11.26
CA TRP A 16 -6.61 -0.90 11.01
C TRP A 16 -7.25 0.48 11.16
N PRO A 17 -6.47 1.49 11.56
CA PRO A 17 -6.89 2.87 11.47
C PRO A 17 -7.39 3.26 10.09
N ALA A 18 -8.39 4.15 10.03
CA ALA A 18 -9.01 4.58 8.76
C ALA A 18 -8.01 5.18 7.75
N ASN A 19 -7.02 5.93 8.21
CA ASN A 19 -5.93 6.47 7.38
C ASN A 19 -5.06 5.37 6.78
N TYR A 20 -4.71 4.33 7.55
CA TYR A 20 -3.92 3.19 7.05
C TYR A 20 -4.70 2.38 6.03
N ARG A 21 -5.99 2.13 6.27
CA ARG A 21 -6.89 1.48 5.31
C ARG A 21 -7.00 2.27 4.01
N PHE A 22 -7.24 3.57 4.12
CA PHE A 22 -7.37 4.45 2.95
C PHE A 22 -6.09 4.45 2.12
N ALA A 23 -4.93 4.62 2.76
CA ALA A 23 -3.64 4.62 2.07
C ALA A 23 -3.34 3.25 1.41
N TYR A 24 -3.69 2.13 2.05
CA TYR A 24 -3.55 0.80 1.46
C TYR A 24 -4.42 0.62 0.21
N VAL A 25 -5.67 1.09 0.25
CA VAL A 25 -6.56 1.04 -0.91
C VAL A 25 -6.07 1.96 -2.03
N MET A 26 -5.57 3.16 -1.69
CA MET A 26 -4.97 4.07 -2.66
C MET A 26 -3.73 3.50 -3.32
N ASP A 27 -2.92 2.75 -2.57
CA ASP A 27 -1.77 2.04 -3.12
C ASP A 27 -2.19 0.97 -4.14
N ILE A 28 -3.23 0.18 -3.83
CA ILE A 28 -3.84 -0.76 -4.78
C ILE A 28 -4.35 -0.05 -6.03
N VAL A 29 -5.02 1.10 -5.89
CA VAL A 29 -5.45 1.91 -7.03
C VAL A 29 -4.23 2.38 -7.84
N GLY A 30 -3.15 2.79 -7.19
CA GLY A 30 -1.88 3.17 -7.83
C GLY A 30 -1.28 2.04 -8.67
N ILE A 31 -1.32 0.79 -8.20
CA ILE A 31 -0.92 -0.40 -8.96
C ILE A 31 -1.70 -0.49 -10.27
N PHE A 32 -3.04 -0.39 -10.20
CA PHE A 32 -3.90 -0.48 -11.39
C PHE A 32 -3.71 0.70 -12.35
N VAL A 33 -3.54 1.91 -11.83
CA VAL A 33 -3.26 3.10 -12.65
C VAL A 33 -1.92 2.94 -13.38
N CYS A 34 -0.86 2.57 -12.66
CA CYS A 34 0.45 2.37 -13.28
C CYS A 34 0.42 1.26 -14.33
N LEU A 35 -0.24 0.13 -14.04
CA LEU A 35 -0.39 -0.98 -14.99
C LEU A 35 -1.23 -0.58 -16.21
N GLY A 36 -2.33 0.15 -15.99
CA GLY A 36 -3.21 0.63 -17.06
C GLY A 36 -2.49 1.58 -18.02
N PHE A 37 -1.77 2.58 -17.50
CA PHE A 37 -0.98 3.48 -18.34
C PHE A 37 0.24 2.80 -18.97
N PHE A 38 0.81 1.78 -18.34
CA PHE A 38 1.92 1.02 -18.92
C PHE A 38 1.46 0.18 -20.11
N LEU A 39 0.29 -0.46 -20.03
CA LEU A 39 -0.23 -1.34 -21.08
C LEU A 39 -0.99 -0.59 -22.20
N PHE A 40 -1.73 0.46 -21.85
CA PHE A 40 -2.63 1.16 -22.77
C PHE A 40 -2.24 2.62 -23.04
N GLY A 41 -1.27 3.17 -22.30
CA GLY A 41 -0.85 4.56 -22.45
C GLY A 41 0.17 4.76 -23.57
N ASN A 42 0.00 5.83 -24.36
CA ASN A 42 0.99 6.22 -25.35
C ASN A 42 2.06 7.14 -24.74
N GLN A 43 2.94 6.55 -23.93
CA GLN A 43 3.97 7.26 -23.18
C GLN A 43 5.34 7.13 -23.88
N PRO A 44 6.18 8.19 -23.88
CA PRO A 44 7.57 8.09 -24.31
C PRO A 44 8.36 7.15 -23.38
N ALA A 45 9.58 6.76 -23.79
CA ALA A 45 10.39 5.79 -23.05
C ALA A 45 10.61 6.18 -21.58
N GLU A 46 10.89 7.45 -21.30
CA GLU A 46 11.04 7.99 -19.93
C GLU A 46 9.76 7.84 -19.11
N GLY A 47 8.59 8.10 -19.71
CA GLY A 47 7.29 7.93 -19.06
C GLY A 47 7.00 6.46 -18.71
N ARG A 48 7.40 5.51 -19.56
CA ARG A 48 7.27 4.08 -19.27
C ARG A 48 8.16 3.64 -18.11
N VAL A 49 9.39 4.18 -18.02
CA VAL A 49 10.30 3.89 -16.89
C VAL A 49 9.72 4.43 -15.59
N LEU A 50 9.20 5.67 -15.59
CA LEU A 50 8.55 6.26 -14.42
C LEU A 50 7.33 5.46 -13.97
N LEU A 51 6.48 5.01 -14.90
CA LEU A 51 5.34 4.15 -14.59
C LEU A 51 5.77 2.78 -14.05
N GLY A 52 6.83 2.19 -14.61
CA GLY A 52 7.40 0.95 -14.11
C GLY A 52 7.96 1.09 -12.69
N LEU A 53 8.67 2.18 -12.41
CA LEU A 53 9.18 2.48 -11.07
C LEU A 53 8.03 2.73 -10.08
N GLY A 54 7.01 3.51 -10.47
CA GLY A 54 5.81 3.75 -9.67
C GLY A 54 5.09 2.44 -9.33
N PHE A 55 4.95 1.55 -10.31
CA PHE A 55 4.37 0.22 -10.11
C PHE A 55 5.15 -0.62 -9.11
N ILE A 56 6.49 -0.66 -9.22
CA ILE A 56 7.35 -1.39 -8.28
C ILE A 56 7.22 -0.81 -6.86
N VAL A 57 7.20 0.51 -6.73
CA VAL A 57 7.03 1.18 -5.43
C VAL A 57 5.68 0.82 -4.82
N CYS A 58 4.59 0.85 -5.59
CA CYS A 58 3.28 0.44 -5.10
C CYS A 58 3.24 -1.05 -4.69
N LEU A 59 3.88 -1.95 -5.44
CA LEU A 59 3.97 -3.36 -5.02
C LEU A 59 4.76 -3.53 -3.72
N ALA A 60 5.86 -2.80 -3.58
CA ALA A 60 6.68 -2.84 -2.36
C ALA A 60 5.90 -2.30 -1.16
N LEU A 61 5.19 -1.18 -1.33
CA LEU A 61 4.32 -0.60 -0.30
C LEU A 61 3.19 -1.54 0.05
N GLY A 62 2.46 -2.10 -0.92
CA GLY A 62 1.37 -3.04 -0.68
C GLY A 62 1.82 -4.32 0.03
N PHE A 63 3.08 -4.71 -0.12
CA PHE A 63 3.65 -5.86 0.56
C PHE A 63 4.16 -5.56 1.98
N LEU A 64 4.82 -4.42 2.16
CA LEU A 64 5.39 -4.00 3.44
C LEU A 64 4.34 -3.39 4.37
N MET A 65 3.30 -2.79 3.80
CA MET A 65 2.31 -2.02 4.56
C MET A 65 1.49 -2.85 5.54
N PRO A 66 1.16 -4.10 5.25
CA PRO A 66 0.59 -4.99 6.24
C PRO A 66 1.52 -5.31 7.42
N GLY A 67 2.84 -5.23 7.25
CA GLY A 67 3.81 -5.57 8.29
C GLY A 67 3.94 -4.52 9.40
N TRP A 68 3.73 -3.24 9.10
CA TRP A 68 3.88 -2.12 10.03
C TRP A 68 2.55 -1.43 10.40
N ALA A 69 1.41 -1.93 9.92
CA ALA A 69 0.10 -1.33 10.19
C ALA A 69 -0.24 -1.62 11.65
N LEU A 70 -0.08 -0.60 12.49
CA LEU A 70 -0.38 -0.67 13.92
C LEU A 70 -1.88 -0.85 14.11
N ASN A 71 -2.27 -1.59 15.14
CA ASN A 71 -3.68 -1.71 15.50
C ASN A 71 -4.25 -0.35 15.91
N GLU A 72 -5.56 -0.16 15.70
CA GLU A 72 -6.23 1.12 15.98
C GLU A 72 -6.10 1.57 17.46
N GLU A 73 -5.99 0.62 18.38
CA GLU A 73 -5.69 0.87 19.80
C GLU A 73 -4.26 1.39 20.01
N GLU A 74 -3.27 0.85 19.31
CA GLU A 74 -1.88 1.29 19.40
C GLU A 74 -1.69 2.67 18.79
N GLU A 75 -2.41 2.96 17.70
CA GLU A 75 -2.36 4.29 17.07
C GLU A 75 -3.09 5.35 17.93
N LYS A 76 -4.24 5.00 18.53
CA LYS A 76 -4.91 5.84 19.53
C LYS A 76 -4.04 6.07 20.76
N ALA A 77 -3.38 5.03 21.28
CA ALA A 77 -2.46 5.14 22.41
C ALA A 77 -1.25 6.02 22.07
N LYS A 78 -0.66 5.89 20.88
CA LYS A 78 0.42 6.77 20.40
C LYS A 78 -0.02 8.22 20.26
N ARG A 79 -1.23 8.48 19.76
CA ARG A 79 -1.77 9.84 19.63
C ARG A 79 -2.15 10.43 20.99
N ALA A 80 -2.65 9.61 21.91
CA ALA A 80 -2.96 10.01 23.28
C ALA A 80 -1.69 10.34 24.07
N TRP A 81 -0.58 9.60 23.86
CA TRP A 81 0.72 9.89 24.49
C TRP A 81 1.41 11.14 23.93
N ARG A 82 1.06 11.57 22.71
CA ARG A 82 1.58 12.81 22.08
C ARG A 82 0.77 14.07 22.44
N LYS A 83 -0.36 13.94 23.14
CA LYS A 83 -1.16 15.05 23.66
C LYS A 83 -0.80 15.31 25.12
#